data_AF-S8EIB9-F1
#
_entry.id   AF-S8EIB9-F1
#
_cell.length_a   1.000
_cell.length_b   1.000
_cell.length_c   1.000
_cell.angle_alpha   90.00
_cell.angle_beta   90.00
_cell.angle_gamma   90.00
#
_symmetry.space_group_name_H-M   'P 1'
#
loop_
_entity.id
_entity.type
_entity.pdbx_description
1 polymer ?
#
loop_
_entity_poly.entity_id
_entity_poly.type
_entity_poly.pdbx_seq_one_letter_code
_entity_poly.pdbx_strand_id
1 'polypeptide(L)'
;RIMRELAPLYVDVRHKYTEQDPKQIKKYMDMVVEKVPWITRYEDCWPVKVYTRKWLDKTRWDNKHQRPFKDFAEQKANGTAKSELQVSRASRGRPRSQPQAGDRHRHSQEVPCAPSTSSPRSASSTIVNEYSAPAGKVAVFEPHMGFVRDFLRGLRPSMEDLTPEFVSAGLVNEMCLVALAEMPDWEKDKLLRDDMSLKPFQMRVVRVGLAELQV
;
A
#
# COMPACT_ATOMS: atom_id res chain seq x y z
N ARG A 1 -20.55 -7.12 -0.70
CA ARG A 1 -21.44 -6.11 -0.08
C ARG A 1 -21.80 -6.49 1.37
N ILE A 2 -22.33 -7.69 1.61
CA ILE A 2 -22.76 -8.19 2.93
C ILE A 2 -21.72 -7.99 4.05
N MET A 3 -20.45 -8.37 3.84
CA MET A 3 -19.41 -8.21 4.86
C MET A 3 -19.22 -6.76 5.32
N ARG A 4 -19.42 -5.76 4.45
CA ARG A 4 -19.32 -4.32 4.77
C ARG A 4 -20.49 -3.84 5.63
N GLU A 5 -21.67 -4.40 5.40
CA GLU A 5 -22.90 -4.04 6.12
C GLU A 5 -22.92 -4.67 7.52
N LEU A 6 -22.43 -5.90 7.65
CA LEU A 6 -22.38 -6.61 8.94
C LEU A 6 -21.20 -6.17 9.82
N ALA A 7 -20.04 -5.83 9.26
CA ALA A 7 -18.83 -5.59 10.06
C ALA A 7 -19.01 -4.52 11.16
N PRO A 8 -19.65 -3.35 10.92
CA PRO A 8 -19.85 -2.35 11.97
C PRO A 8 -20.75 -2.80 13.13
N LEU A 9 -21.56 -3.84 12.96
CA LEU A 9 -22.50 -4.33 13.97
C LEU A 9 -21.85 -5.26 14.99
N TYR A 10 -20.76 -5.93 14.60
CA TYR A 10 -20.13 -6.98 15.40
C TYR A 10 -18.64 -6.74 15.66
N VAL A 11 -17.98 -5.83 14.93
CA VAL A 11 -16.55 -5.59 15.02
C VAL A 11 -16.30 -4.16 15.49
N ASP A 12 -15.48 -3.99 16.53
CA ASP A 12 -15.13 -2.67 17.02
C ASP A 12 -13.99 -2.07 16.19
N VAL A 13 -14.30 -1.00 15.47
CA VAL A 13 -13.37 -0.26 14.61
C VAL A 13 -12.15 0.29 15.38
N ARG A 14 -12.25 0.47 16.70
CA ARG A 14 -11.16 1.02 17.52
C ARG A 14 -10.04 0.02 17.78
N HIS A 15 -10.34 -1.28 17.71
CA HIS A 15 -9.42 -2.37 18.06
C HIS A 15 -8.85 -3.05 16.82
N LYS A 16 -7.63 -3.58 16.92
CA LYS A 16 -7.09 -4.46 15.86
C LYS A 16 -7.85 -5.77 15.82
N TYR A 17 -7.78 -6.50 14.71
CA TYR A 17 -8.45 -7.79 14.56
C TYR A 17 -8.11 -8.79 15.69
N THR A 18 -6.85 -8.83 16.14
CA THR A 18 -6.37 -9.71 17.22
C THR A 18 -6.84 -9.30 18.62
N GLU A 19 -7.30 -8.06 18.77
CA GLU A 19 -7.77 -7.47 20.02
C GLU A 19 -9.31 -7.53 20.13
N GLN A 20 -10.00 -8.00 19.10
CA GLN A 20 -11.45 -8.12 19.08
C GLN A 20 -11.93 -9.20 20.06
N ASP A 21 -13.14 -9.04 20.58
CA ASP A 21 -13.79 -10.11 21.34
C ASP A 21 -13.99 -11.34 20.44
N PRO A 22 -13.37 -12.50 20.76
CA PRO A 22 -13.48 -13.70 19.95
C PRO A 22 -14.92 -14.18 19.78
N LYS A 23 -15.81 -13.93 20.76
CA LYS A 23 -17.22 -14.30 20.68
C LYS A 23 -17.96 -13.46 19.63
N GLN A 24 -17.69 -12.16 19.58
CA GLN A 24 -18.27 -11.26 18.58
C GLN A 24 -17.77 -11.57 17.17
N ILE A 25 -16.47 -11.86 17.04
CA ILE A 25 -15.89 -12.29 15.76
C ILE A 25 -16.50 -13.60 15.29
N LYS A 26 -16.68 -14.58 16.17
CA LYS A 26 -17.35 -15.83 15.82
C LYS A 26 -18.78 -15.58 15.33
N LYS A 27 -19.56 -14.79 16.08
CA LYS A 27 -20.92 -14.42 15.69
C LYS A 27 -20.98 -13.71 14.34
N TYR A 28 -20.05 -12.79 14.08
CA TYR A 28 -19.90 -12.14 12.79
C TYR A 28 -19.65 -13.15 11.66
N MET A 29 -18.72 -14.08 11.87
CA MET A 29 -18.41 -15.13 10.88
C MET A 29 -19.63 -16.01 10.59
N ASP A 30 -20.34 -16.45 11.62
CA ASP A 30 -21.54 -17.27 11.49
C ASP A 30 -22.61 -16.55 10.66
N MET A 31 -22.86 -15.26 10.92
CA MET A 31 -23.81 -14.43 10.16
C MET A 31 -23.37 -14.22 8.70
N VAL A 32 -22.07 -14.11 8.44
CA VAL A 32 -21.55 -13.98 7.07
C VAL A 32 -21.72 -15.30 6.31
N VAL A 33 -21.44 -16.44 6.95
CA VAL A 33 -21.62 -17.78 6.37
C VAL A 33 -23.09 -18.04 6.05
N GLU A 34 -23.99 -17.67 6.96
CA GLU A 34 -25.44 -17.79 6.76
C GLU A 34 -25.91 -17.02 5.52
N LYS A 35 -25.46 -15.77 5.35
CA LYS A 35 -25.85 -14.92 4.21
C LYS A 35 -25.06 -15.21 2.93
N VAL A 36 -23.90 -15.84 3.03
CA VAL A 36 -22.97 -16.07 1.90
C VAL A 36 -22.44 -17.52 1.96
N PRO A 37 -23.28 -18.53 1.71
CA PRO A 37 -22.91 -19.93 1.96
C PRO A 37 -21.72 -20.42 1.13
N TRP A 38 -21.47 -19.85 -0.07
CA TRP A 38 -20.35 -20.25 -0.93
C TRP A 38 -18.98 -20.00 -0.28
N ILE A 39 -18.89 -19.15 0.73
CA ILE A 39 -17.63 -18.84 1.40
C ILE A 39 -17.10 -20.01 2.24
N THR A 40 -17.96 -20.99 2.55
CA THR A 40 -17.60 -22.23 3.25
C THR A 40 -16.70 -23.14 2.43
N ARG A 41 -16.58 -22.91 1.11
CA ARG A 41 -15.62 -23.62 0.24
C ARG A 41 -14.16 -23.32 0.59
N TYR A 42 -13.92 -22.25 1.35
CA TYR A 42 -12.59 -21.85 1.79
C TYR A 42 -12.35 -22.31 3.22
N GLU A 43 -11.20 -22.95 3.45
CA GLU A 43 -10.76 -23.37 4.77
C GLU A 43 -10.82 -22.20 5.76
N ASP A 44 -11.45 -22.45 6.91
CA ASP A 44 -11.67 -21.47 7.99
C ASP A 44 -12.34 -20.15 7.58
N CYS A 45 -13.05 -20.13 6.45
CA CYS A 45 -13.62 -18.91 5.88
C CYS A 45 -12.59 -17.77 5.78
N TRP A 46 -11.33 -18.10 5.43
CA TRP A 46 -10.22 -17.13 5.38
C TRP A 46 -10.51 -15.84 4.59
N PRO A 47 -11.33 -15.84 3.50
CA PRO A 47 -11.63 -14.60 2.79
C PRO A 47 -12.34 -13.57 3.67
N VAL A 48 -13.19 -14.03 4.59
CA VAL A 48 -13.86 -13.16 5.56
C VAL A 48 -12.84 -12.56 6.51
N LYS A 49 -11.94 -13.39 7.08
CA LYS A 49 -10.86 -12.93 7.99
C LYS A 49 -9.99 -11.86 7.33
N VAL A 50 -9.55 -12.10 6.09
CA VAL A 50 -8.71 -11.17 5.33
C VAL A 50 -9.45 -9.88 5.01
N TYR A 51 -10.71 -9.97 4.58
CA TYR A 51 -11.54 -8.81 4.31
C TYR A 51 -11.70 -7.94 5.57
N THR A 52 -12.08 -8.54 6.70
CA THR A 52 -12.31 -7.82 7.96
C THR A 52 -11.04 -7.14 8.47
N ARG A 53 -9.87 -7.79 8.37
CA ARG A 53 -8.57 -7.18 8.71
C ARG A 53 -8.30 -5.94 7.87
N LYS A 54 -8.36 -6.06 6.54
CA LYS A 54 -8.14 -4.94 5.62
C LYS A 54 -9.12 -3.80 5.85
N TRP A 55 -10.39 -4.13 6.12
CA TRP A 55 -11.42 -3.14 6.41
C TRP A 55 -11.12 -2.38 7.70
N LEU A 56 -10.79 -3.07 8.79
CA LEU A 56 -10.41 -2.44 10.06
C LEU A 56 -9.18 -1.52 9.90
N ASP A 57 -8.14 -1.99 9.21
CA ASP A 57 -6.93 -1.20 8.99
C ASP A 57 -7.22 0.07 8.19
N LYS A 58 -8.02 -0.06 7.13
CA LYS A 58 -8.46 1.08 6.32
C LYS A 58 -9.29 2.07 7.14
N THR A 59 -10.30 1.61 7.88
CA THR A 59 -11.16 2.49 8.67
C THR A 59 -10.39 3.16 9.81
N ARG A 60 -9.43 2.49 10.43
CA ARG A 60 -8.51 3.10 11.41
C ARG A 60 -7.62 4.16 10.77
N TRP A 61 -7.09 3.89 9.59
CA TRP A 61 -6.32 4.86 8.82
C TRP A 61 -7.17 6.10 8.49
N ASP A 62 -8.39 5.90 7.97
CA ASP A 62 -9.34 6.99 7.68
C ASP A 62 -9.65 7.81 8.94
N ASN A 63 -9.97 7.15 10.06
CA ASN A 63 -10.27 7.81 11.33
C ASN A 63 -9.08 8.59 11.92
N LYS A 64 -7.85 8.18 11.62
CA LYS A 64 -6.64 8.90 12.05
C LYS A 64 -6.41 10.14 11.19
N HIS A 65 -6.61 10.04 9.88
CA HIS A 65 -6.31 11.11 8.92
C HIS A 65 -7.45 12.11 8.75
N GLN A 66 -8.69 11.77 9.11
CA GLN A 66 -9.83 12.70 9.09
C GLN A 66 -9.86 13.68 10.27
N ARG A 67 -8.95 13.53 11.26
CA ARG A 67 -8.95 14.37 12.47
C ARG A 67 -8.43 15.82 12.38
N PRO A 68 -7.76 16.33 11.33
CA PRO A 68 -7.29 17.72 11.38
C PRO A 68 -8.27 18.76 10.78
N PHE A 69 -9.35 18.37 10.10
CA PHE A 69 -10.16 19.36 9.38
C PHE A 69 -11.38 19.88 10.16
N LYS A 70 -11.87 19.13 11.16
CA LYS A 70 -13.08 19.54 11.89
C LYS A 70 -12.79 20.66 12.92
N ASP A 71 -11.60 20.63 13.54
CA ASP A 71 -11.23 21.61 14.56
C ASP A 71 -10.91 23.00 13.98
N PHE A 72 -10.54 23.09 12.69
CA PHE A 72 -10.33 24.38 12.02
C PHE A 72 -11.62 25.05 11.54
N ALA A 73 -12.67 24.28 11.25
CA ALA A 73 -13.96 24.83 10.83
C ALA A 73 -14.73 25.45 12.01
N GLU A 74 -14.60 24.90 13.22
CA GLU A 74 -15.36 25.34 14.39
C GLU A 74 -14.76 26.62 15.04
N GLN A 75 -13.46 26.89 14.87
CA GLN A 75 -12.86 28.16 15.29
C GLN A 75 -13.26 29.36 14.43
N LYS A 76 -13.75 29.16 13.21
CA LYS A 76 -14.16 30.27 12.32
C LYS A 76 -15.62 30.71 12.52
N ALA A 77 -16.45 29.90 13.18
CA ALA A 77 -17.87 30.20 13.39
C ALA A 77 -18.14 31.02 14.67
N ASN A 78 -17.23 31.03 15.66
CA ASN A 78 -17.41 31.76 16.92
C ASN A 78 -16.71 33.13 16.95
N GLY A 79 -16.16 33.61 15.82
CA GLY A 79 -15.39 34.85 15.73
C GLY A 79 -16.17 36.09 15.26
N THR A 80 -17.50 36.11 15.32
CA THR A 80 -18.31 37.28 14.90
C THR A 80 -19.30 37.72 15.98
N ALA A 81 -18.77 38.00 17.17
CA ALA A 81 -19.46 38.85 18.13
C ALA A 81 -18.45 39.72 18.89
N LYS A 82 -18.37 40.98 18.47
CA LYS A 82 -17.95 42.17 19.23
C LYS A 82 -16.71 42.01 20.14
N SER A 83 -15.57 42.50 19.68
CA SER A 83 -14.66 43.20 20.59
C SER A 83 -13.97 44.33 19.84
N GLU A 84 -14.50 45.51 20.12
CA GLU A 84 -14.05 46.82 19.72
C GLU A 84 -12.83 47.19 20.57
N LEU A 85 -11.77 47.62 19.87
CA LEU A 85 -10.68 48.50 20.33
C LEU A 85 -10.19 48.35 21.77
N GLN A 86 -9.03 47.70 21.94
CA GLN A 86 -8.01 48.31 22.79
C GLN A 86 -6.58 47.96 22.35
N VAL A 87 -5.91 49.00 21.88
CA VAL A 87 -4.47 49.15 21.78
C VAL A 87 -3.83 48.81 23.13
N SER A 88 -2.90 47.87 23.18
CA SER A 88 -1.71 47.98 24.03
C SER A 88 -0.63 46.96 23.67
N ARG A 89 0.46 47.55 23.19
CA ARG A 89 1.80 47.04 22.95
C ARG A 89 2.40 46.54 24.27
N ALA A 90 2.80 45.26 24.34
CA ALA A 90 3.74 44.80 25.36
C ALA A 90 4.52 43.58 24.87
N SER A 91 5.79 43.83 24.55
CA SER A 91 6.84 42.85 24.32
C SER A 91 7.12 42.08 25.63
N ARG A 92 6.91 40.76 25.66
CA ARG A 92 7.62 39.86 26.60
C ARG A 92 7.88 38.51 25.94
N GLY A 93 9.18 38.20 25.91
CA GLY A 93 9.76 37.02 25.28
C GLY A 93 9.22 35.70 25.85
N ARG A 94 9.22 34.68 24.99
CA ARG A 94 8.86 33.32 25.37
C ARG A 94 10.13 32.45 25.41
N PRO A 95 10.33 31.66 26.48
CA PRO A 95 11.55 30.89 26.67
C PRO A 95 11.65 29.76 25.65
N ARG A 96 12.85 29.62 25.07
CA ARG A 96 13.26 28.52 24.20
C ARG A 96 13.55 27.29 25.06
N SER A 97 12.53 26.45 25.26
CA SER A 97 12.71 25.13 25.86
C SER A 97 13.30 24.18 24.81
N GLN A 98 14.59 23.88 24.95
CA GLN A 98 15.25 22.76 24.25
C GLN A 98 14.61 21.43 24.70
N PRO A 99 14.21 20.55 23.76
CA PRO A 99 13.97 19.15 24.07
C PRO A 99 15.32 18.46 24.25
N GLN A 100 15.58 17.95 25.46
CA GLN A 100 16.67 17.04 25.74
C GLN A 100 16.50 15.77 24.90
N ALA A 101 17.55 15.46 24.13
CA ALA A 101 17.72 14.17 23.48
C ALA A 101 17.86 13.09 24.56
N GLY A 102 16.80 12.30 24.75
CA GLY A 102 16.84 11.10 25.55
C GLY A 102 17.41 9.95 24.72
N ASP A 103 18.69 9.69 24.91
CA ASP A 103 19.37 8.46 24.50
C ASP A 103 18.66 7.26 25.13
N ARG A 104 17.99 6.45 24.31
CA ARG A 104 17.52 5.12 24.71
C ARG A 104 18.33 4.06 23.99
N HIS A 105 19.43 3.69 24.63
CA HIS A 105 20.15 2.45 24.41
C HIS A 105 19.17 1.27 24.54
N ARG A 106 18.74 0.73 23.39
CA ARG A 106 17.94 -0.49 23.32
C ARG A 106 18.90 -1.66 23.26
N HIS A 107 19.03 -2.32 24.41
CA HIS A 107 19.76 -3.56 24.58
C HIS A 107 19.11 -4.64 23.68
N SER A 108 19.84 -5.07 22.66
CA SER A 108 19.49 -6.22 21.83
C SER A 108 19.70 -7.49 22.65
N GLN A 109 18.61 -8.12 23.06
CA GLN A 109 18.63 -9.52 23.47
C GLN A 109 18.63 -10.39 22.21
N GLU A 110 19.75 -11.05 21.97
CA GLU A 110 19.89 -12.14 21.01
C GLU A 110 19.05 -13.32 21.49
N VAL A 111 18.11 -13.75 20.65
CA VAL A 111 17.34 -14.97 20.86
C VAL A 111 17.96 -16.06 19.97
N PRO A 112 18.38 -17.21 20.51
CA PRO A 112 18.94 -18.29 19.70
C PRO A 112 17.89 -18.89 18.76
N CYS A 113 18.13 -18.80 17.46
CA CYS A 113 17.36 -19.50 16.43
C CYS A 113 17.59 -21.02 16.54
N ALA A 114 16.51 -21.77 16.74
CA ALA A 114 16.50 -23.22 16.61
C ALA A 114 16.53 -23.64 15.13
N PRO A 115 17.16 -24.78 14.80
CA PRO A 115 17.32 -25.26 13.43
C PRO A 115 16.00 -25.79 12.84
N SER A 116 15.68 -25.32 11.63
CA SER A 116 14.54 -25.79 10.84
C SER A 116 14.84 -27.17 10.24
N THR A 117 14.03 -28.15 10.61
CA THR A 117 13.95 -29.47 9.98
C THR A 117 13.45 -29.34 8.55
N SER A 118 14.30 -29.69 7.59
CA SER A 118 13.99 -29.86 6.18
C SER A 118 13.13 -31.10 5.96
N SER A 119 11.93 -30.92 5.40
CA SER A 119 11.13 -32.01 4.83
C SER A 119 11.18 -31.95 3.31
N PRO A 120 11.67 -33.01 2.62
CA PRO A 120 11.64 -33.10 1.16
C PRO A 120 10.24 -33.53 0.73
N ARG A 121 9.46 -32.61 0.17
CA ARG A 121 8.15 -32.94 -0.43
C ARG A 121 8.35 -33.23 -1.91
N SER A 122 8.30 -34.52 -2.22
CA SER A 122 8.37 -35.12 -3.56
C SER A 122 7.45 -34.42 -4.56
N ALA A 123 8.02 -33.93 -5.65
CA ALA A 123 7.29 -33.46 -6.81
C ALA A 123 6.89 -34.66 -7.68
N SER A 124 5.59 -34.92 -7.79
CA SER A 124 5.04 -35.79 -8.84
C SER A 124 5.01 -35.00 -10.14
N SER A 125 5.81 -35.42 -11.11
CA SER A 125 5.78 -34.89 -12.47
C SER A 125 4.59 -35.48 -13.21
N THR A 126 3.55 -34.66 -13.42
CA THR A 126 2.50 -34.96 -14.38
C THR A 126 3.04 -34.60 -15.77
N ILE A 127 3.39 -35.61 -16.54
CA ILE A 127 3.73 -35.50 -17.96
C ILE A 127 2.46 -35.07 -18.69
N VAL A 128 2.37 -33.79 -19.05
CA VAL A 128 1.25 -33.27 -19.83
C VAL A 128 1.65 -33.27 -21.30
N ASN A 129 0.83 -33.98 -22.05
CA ASN A 129 0.86 -34.28 -23.47
C ASN A 129 1.37 -33.13 -24.35
N GLU A 130 2.42 -33.44 -25.10
CA GLU A 130 3.08 -32.61 -26.10
C GLU A 130 2.18 -32.48 -27.33
N TYR A 131 1.33 -31.46 -27.35
CA TYR A 131 0.66 -31.03 -28.57
C TYR A 131 1.65 -30.22 -29.40
N SER A 132 2.06 -30.79 -30.54
CA SER A 132 2.88 -30.14 -31.57
C SER A 132 2.13 -28.93 -32.16
N ALA A 133 2.24 -27.79 -31.48
CA ALA A 133 1.91 -26.49 -32.04
C ALA A 133 3.04 -26.04 -32.98
N PRO A 134 2.74 -25.32 -34.07
CA PRO A 134 3.75 -24.81 -34.98
C PRO A 134 4.80 -24.03 -34.19
N ALA A 135 6.08 -24.28 -34.50
CA ALA A 135 7.24 -23.64 -33.89
C ALA A 135 7.26 -22.12 -34.17
N GLY A 136 6.30 -21.40 -33.60
CA GLY A 136 6.39 -19.98 -33.41
C GLY A 136 7.62 -19.76 -32.56
N LYS A 137 8.58 -18.99 -33.09
CA LYS A 137 9.74 -18.54 -32.34
C LYS A 137 9.24 -17.98 -31.02
N VAL A 138 9.43 -18.73 -29.93
CA VAL A 138 9.18 -18.24 -28.59
C VAL A 138 10.10 -17.04 -28.48
N ALA A 139 9.50 -15.85 -28.42
CA ALA A 139 10.26 -14.62 -28.31
C ALA A 139 11.10 -14.74 -27.04
N VAL A 140 12.39 -15.04 -27.23
CA VAL A 140 13.34 -15.12 -26.12
C VAL A 140 13.33 -13.74 -25.51
N PHE A 141 12.96 -13.69 -24.23
CA PHE A 141 12.85 -12.45 -23.49
C PHE A 141 14.26 -11.93 -23.23
N GLU A 142 14.82 -11.23 -24.19
CA GLU A 142 16.16 -10.68 -24.12
C GLU A 142 16.12 -9.36 -23.31
N PRO A 143 16.84 -9.27 -22.18
CA PRO A 143 16.90 -8.03 -21.41
C PRO A 143 17.58 -6.95 -22.26
N HIS A 144 16.86 -5.87 -22.59
CA HIS A 144 17.34 -4.76 -23.40
C HIS A 144 17.26 -3.46 -22.60
N MET A 145 18.20 -3.31 -21.67
CA MET A 145 18.27 -2.16 -20.76
C MET A 145 18.45 -0.82 -21.48
N GLY A 146 18.95 -0.83 -22.72
CA GLY A 146 19.16 0.37 -23.53
C GLY A 146 17.86 1.17 -23.72
N PHE A 147 16.76 0.48 -24.03
CA PHE A 147 15.48 1.15 -24.27
C PHE A 147 14.96 1.87 -23.02
N VAL A 148 15.07 1.23 -21.85
CA VAL A 148 14.63 1.82 -20.58
C VAL A 148 15.44 3.05 -20.24
N ARG A 149 16.77 2.99 -20.46
CA ARG A 149 17.67 4.13 -20.29
C ARG A 149 17.30 5.29 -21.23
N ASP A 150 17.05 4.98 -22.50
CA ASP A 150 16.71 5.98 -23.52
C ASP A 150 15.36 6.65 -23.22
N PHE A 151 14.36 5.87 -22.79
CA PHE A 151 13.09 6.39 -22.30
C PHE A 151 13.28 7.37 -21.14
N LEU A 152 13.98 6.96 -20.08
CA LEU A 152 14.21 7.79 -18.89
C LEU A 152 15.04 9.05 -19.19
N ARG A 153 15.99 8.96 -20.12
CA ARG A 153 16.78 10.10 -20.61
C ARG A 153 15.93 11.10 -21.40
N GLY A 154 14.90 10.63 -22.11
CA GLY A 154 13.97 11.46 -22.88
C GLY A 154 13.01 12.30 -22.03
N LEU A 155 12.83 11.93 -20.75
CA LEU A 155 11.97 12.66 -19.81
C LEU A 155 12.50 14.07 -19.51
N ARG A 156 11.62 14.97 -19.06
CA ARG A 156 11.97 16.34 -18.67
C ARG A 156 11.52 16.64 -17.23
N PRO A 157 12.46 16.76 -16.26
CA PRO A 157 13.91 16.58 -16.39
C PRO A 157 14.28 15.11 -16.67
N SER A 158 15.49 14.88 -17.21
CA SER A 158 16.02 13.53 -17.42
C SER A 158 16.09 12.80 -16.08
N MET A 159 15.66 11.53 -16.09
CA MET A 159 15.62 10.64 -14.93
C MET A 159 16.45 9.37 -15.18
N GLU A 160 17.51 9.47 -15.98
CA GLU A 160 18.37 8.33 -16.34
C GLU A 160 18.95 7.62 -15.09
N ASP A 161 19.12 8.35 -13.99
CA ASP A 161 19.55 7.83 -12.69
C ASP A 161 18.59 6.79 -12.09
N LEU A 162 17.33 6.74 -12.54
CA LEU A 162 16.32 5.75 -12.12
C LEU A 162 16.37 4.43 -12.89
N THR A 163 17.30 4.27 -13.84
CA THR A 163 17.45 3.02 -14.61
C THR A 163 17.61 1.78 -13.72
N PRO A 164 18.44 1.75 -12.66
CA PRO A 164 18.61 0.54 -11.85
C PRO A 164 17.34 0.16 -11.07
N GLU A 165 16.52 1.12 -10.65
CA GLU A 165 15.23 0.88 -9.99
C GLU A 165 14.24 0.20 -10.96
N PHE A 166 14.18 0.66 -12.21
CA PHE A 166 13.32 0.04 -13.23
C PHE A 166 13.78 -1.39 -13.57
N VAL A 167 15.08 -1.58 -13.77
CA VAL A 167 15.65 -2.90 -14.05
C VAL A 167 15.45 -3.86 -12.88
N SER A 168 15.63 -3.40 -11.65
CA SER A 168 15.41 -4.24 -10.46
C SER A 168 13.93 -4.59 -10.23
N ALA A 169 13.01 -3.72 -10.67
CA ALA A 169 11.58 -4.01 -10.74
C ALA A 169 11.16 -4.91 -11.91
N GLY A 170 12.11 -5.35 -12.75
CA GLY A 170 11.85 -6.25 -13.90
C GLY A 170 11.41 -5.54 -15.18
N LEU A 171 11.47 -4.20 -15.22
CA LEU A 171 11.18 -3.41 -16.41
C LEU A 171 12.46 -3.31 -17.26
N VAL A 172 12.70 -4.31 -18.09
CA VAL A 172 13.99 -4.50 -18.80
C VAL A 172 13.92 -4.29 -20.31
N ASN A 173 12.76 -4.01 -20.89
CA ASN A 173 12.59 -3.77 -22.32
C ASN A 173 11.38 -2.85 -22.59
N GLU A 174 11.19 -2.51 -23.88
CA GLU A 174 10.08 -1.69 -24.36
C GLU A 174 8.71 -2.29 -24.02
N MET A 175 8.53 -3.59 -24.24
CA MET A 175 7.28 -4.29 -23.96
C MET A 175 6.85 -4.16 -22.49
N CYS A 176 7.79 -4.20 -21.55
CA CYS A 176 7.51 -3.95 -20.14
C CYS A 176 7.03 -2.53 -19.87
N LEU A 177 7.59 -1.52 -20.54
CA LEU A 177 7.19 -0.12 -20.36
C LEU A 177 5.80 0.14 -20.99
N VAL A 178 5.52 -0.45 -22.14
CA VAL A 178 4.18 -0.39 -22.78
C VAL A 178 3.15 -1.06 -21.88
N ALA A 179 3.43 -2.27 -21.38
CA ALA A 179 2.55 -2.96 -20.44
C ALA A 179 2.32 -2.11 -19.17
N LEU A 180 3.38 -1.50 -18.62
CA LEU A 180 3.27 -0.58 -17.49
C LEU A 180 2.41 0.65 -17.82
N ALA A 181 2.50 1.19 -19.03
CA ALA A 181 1.67 2.32 -19.46
C ALA A 181 0.18 1.95 -19.49
N GLU A 182 -0.17 0.74 -19.93
CA GLU A 182 -1.54 0.22 -20.00
C GLU A 182 -2.15 -0.12 -18.63
N MET A 183 -1.32 -0.31 -17.59
CA MET A 183 -1.82 -0.64 -16.25
C MET A 183 -2.78 0.45 -15.71
N PRO A 184 -3.81 0.05 -14.94
CA PRO A 184 -4.66 0.98 -14.22
C PRO A 184 -3.85 1.92 -13.33
N ASP A 185 -4.25 3.19 -13.28
CA ASP A 185 -3.52 4.24 -12.55
C ASP A 185 -3.18 3.88 -11.10
N TRP A 186 -4.10 3.22 -10.38
CA TRP A 186 -3.87 2.82 -8.99
C TRP A 186 -2.80 1.73 -8.84
N GLU A 187 -2.67 0.84 -9.82
CA GLU A 187 -1.70 -0.26 -9.82
C GLU A 187 -0.32 0.26 -10.25
N LYS A 188 -0.30 1.11 -11.27
CA LYS A 188 0.88 1.87 -11.71
C LYS A 188 1.45 2.71 -10.56
N ASP A 189 0.62 3.50 -9.90
CA ASP A 189 1.05 4.32 -8.75
C ASP A 189 1.60 3.47 -7.60
N LYS A 190 1.02 2.28 -7.39
CA LYS A 190 1.49 1.33 -6.38
C LYS A 190 2.87 0.78 -6.73
N LEU A 191 3.08 0.29 -7.95
CA LEU A 191 4.39 -0.20 -8.41
C LEU A 191 5.46 0.90 -8.33
N LEU A 192 5.15 2.08 -8.88
CA LEU A 192 6.09 3.21 -8.89
C LEU A 192 6.48 3.66 -7.47
N ARG A 193 5.55 3.61 -6.52
CA ARG A 193 5.78 4.08 -5.14
C ARG A 193 6.34 3.01 -4.22
N ASP A 194 5.73 1.83 -4.20
CA ASP A 194 6.02 0.80 -3.20
C ASP A 194 7.22 -0.05 -3.63
N ASP A 195 7.30 -0.41 -4.92
CA ASP A 195 8.34 -1.32 -5.42
C ASP A 195 9.58 -0.55 -5.90
N MET A 196 9.41 0.62 -6.53
CA MET A 196 10.52 1.46 -7.00
C MET A 196 10.86 2.64 -6.09
N SER A 197 10.09 2.87 -5.01
CA SER A 197 10.36 3.93 -4.03
C SER A 197 10.48 5.34 -4.65
N LEU A 198 9.79 5.60 -5.77
CA LEU A 198 9.89 6.88 -6.46
C LEU A 198 9.25 8.02 -5.64
N LYS A 199 9.89 9.19 -5.65
CA LYS A 199 9.34 10.40 -5.02
C LYS A 199 8.13 10.90 -5.80
N PRO A 200 7.21 11.65 -5.18
CA PRO A 200 6.00 12.14 -5.85
C PRO A 200 6.26 12.92 -7.15
N PHE A 201 7.35 13.71 -7.20
CA PHE A 201 7.74 14.42 -8.42
C PHE A 201 8.23 13.48 -9.52
N GLN A 202 9.10 12.51 -9.18
CA GLN A 202 9.59 11.50 -10.13
C GLN A 202 8.44 10.68 -10.70
N MET A 203 7.51 10.23 -9.84
CA MET A 203 6.28 9.54 -10.28
C MET A 203 5.50 10.37 -11.32
N ARG A 204 5.34 11.68 -11.08
CA ARG A 204 4.60 12.56 -12.00
C ARG A 204 5.28 12.64 -13.36
N VAL A 205 6.60 12.82 -13.40
CA VAL A 205 7.39 12.90 -14.64
C VAL A 205 7.33 11.58 -15.41
N VAL A 206 7.52 10.45 -14.73
CA VAL A 206 7.41 9.11 -15.32
C VAL A 206 6.01 8.87 -15.88
N ARG A 207 4.94 9.26 -15.16
CA ARG A 207 3.56 9.11 -15.66
C ARG A 207 3.29 9.86 -16.94
N VAL A 208 3.84 11.08 -17.08
CA VAL A 208 3.72 11.86 -18.31
C VAL A 208 4.43 11.14 -19.46
N GLY A 209 5.67 10.68 -19.25
CA GLY A 209 6.40 9.92 -20.26
C GLY A 209 5.71 8.60 -20.65
N LEU A 210 5.14 7.87 -19.68
CA LEU A 210 4.39 6.64 -19.97
C LEU A 210 3.11 6.91 -20.79
N ALA A 211 2.46 8.06 -20.61
CA ALA A 211 1.31 8.44 -21.40
C ALA A 211 1.68 8.78 -22.85
N GLU A 212 2.91 9.24 -23.09
CA GLU A 212 3.44 9.52 -24.43
C GLU A 212 3.84 8.24 -25.19
N LEU A 213 4.11 7.13 -24.49
CA LEU A 213 4.39 5.82 -25.10
C LEU A 213 3.15 5.13 -25.70
N GLN A 214 1.94 5.63 -25.44
CA GLN A 214 0.68 5.04 -25.93
C GLN A 214 0.25 5.55 -27.31
N VAL A 215 1.15 6.22 -28.04
CA VAL A 215 0.91 6.81 -29.37
C VAL A 215 1.46 5.89 -30.46
#